data_AF-M8DJK8-F1
#
_entry.id   AF-M8DJK8-F1
#
_cell.length_a   1.000
_cell.length_b   1.000
_cell.length_c   1.000
_cell.angle_alpha   90.00
_cell.angle_beta   90.00
_cell.angle_gamma   90.00
#
_symmetry.space_group_name_H-M   'P 1'
#
loop_
_entity.id
_entity.type
_entity.pdbx_description
1 polymer ?
#
loop_
_entity_poly.entity_id
_entity_poly.type
_entity_poly.pdbx_seq_one_letter_code
_entity_poly.pdbx_strand_id
1 'polypeptide(L)'
;MRFKTSCSNCNHAGGYNIHHLVEVDDLWCLACEKCGNRLLTFSPEERQQIIRGIQLTESYVPDTIDAYRHIGVDPLPSRVRFGVIASEENEE
;
A
#
# COMPACT_ATOMS: atom_id res chain seq x y z
N MET A 1 -4.53 6.97 4.13
CA MET A 1 -4.17 5.57 3.81
C MET A 1 -2.68 5.29 4.04
N ARG A 2 -2.30 4.26 4.83
CA ARG A 2 -0.90 3.81 4.99
C ARG A 2 -0.63 2.60 4.09
N PHE A 3 0.52 2.57 3.44
CA PHE A 3 0.95 1.44 2.61
C PHE A 3 2.39 1.04 2.95
N LYS A 4 2.78 -0.20 2.66
CA LYS A 4 4.14 -0.68 2.87
C LYS A 4 4.87 -0.72 1.54
N THR A 5 6.11 -0.27 1.51
CA THR A 5 6.99 -0.45 0.35
C THR A 5 8.45 -0.56 0.81
N SER A 6 9.30 -1.11 -0.05
CA SER A 6 10.74 -1.26 0.18
C SER A 6 11.52 -0.29 -0.70
N CYS A 7 12.50 0.40 -0.12
CA CYS A 7 13.40 1.25 -0.88
C CYS A 7 14.33 0.40 -1.75
N SER A 8 14.32 0.63 -3.07
CA SER A 8 15.19 -0.07 -4.01
C SER A 8 16.69 0.20 -3.80
N ASN A 9 17.04 1.34 -3.18
CA ASN A 9 18.43 1.71 -2.95
C ASN A 9 19.04 1.10 -1.68
N CYS A 10 18.29 1.02 -0.59
CA CYS A 10 18.81 0.55 0.70
C CYS A 10 18.06 -0.67 1.28
N ASN A 11 17.12 -1.23 0.53
CA ASN A 11 16.24 -2.35 0.90
C ASN A 11 15.47 -2.16 2.22
N HIS A 12 15.36 -0.91 2.70
CA HIS A 12 14.57 -0.61 3.88
C HIS A 12 13.09 -0.71 3.56
N ALA A 13 12.40 -1.64 4.23
CA ALA A 13 10.95 -1.73 4.22
C ALA A 13 10.36 -0.78 5.28
N GLY A 14 9.51 0.14 4.84
CA GLY A 14 8.88 1.15 5.69
C GLY A 14 7.37 1.21 5.47
N GLY A 15 6.67 1.79 6.44
CA GLY A 15 5.26 2.14 6.31
C GLY A 15 5.14 3.61 5.92
N TYR A 16 4.52 3.89 4.78
CA TYR A 16 4.44 5.23 4.22
C TYR A 16 2.99 5.72 4.17
N ASN A 17 2.86 7.04 4.20
CA ASN A 17 1.59 7.73 4.06
C ASN A 17 1.69 8.70 2.88
N ILE A 18 0.77 8.58 1.94
CA ILE A 18 0.72 9.45 0.76
C ILE A 18 0.45 10.92 1.11
N HIS A 19 -0.01 11.20 2.33
CA HIS A 19 -0.12 12.56 2.85
C HIS A 19 1.25 13.19 3.20
N HIS A 20 2.33 12.41 3.28
CA HIS A 20 3.69 12.90 3.60
C HIS A 20 4.53 13.22 2.34
N LEU A 21 3.89 13.40 1.18
CA LEU A 21 4.58 13.83 -0.03
C LEU A 21 5.13 15.26 0.17
N VAL A 22 6.35 15.48 -0.30
CA VAL A 22 7.02 16.78 -0.30
C VAL A 22 7.22 17.26 -1.74
N GLU A 23 7.07 18.55 -1.97
CA GLU A 23 7.30 19.16 -3.28
C GLU A 23 8.79 19.41 -3.48
N VAL A 24 9.35 18.89 -4.58
CA VAL A 24 10.76 19.02 -4.97
C VAL A 24 10.82 19.12 -6.50
N ASP A 25 11.43 20.17 -7.02
CA ASP A 25 11.58 20.41 -8.47
C ASP A 25 10.22 20.35 -9.22
N ASP A 26 9.19 21.01 -8.68
CA ASP A 26 7.79 21.01 -9.19
C ASP A 26 7.10 19.63 -9.22
N LEU A 27 7.69 18.62 -8.58
CA LEU A 27 7.17 17.26 -8.47
C LEU A 27 6.90 16.89 -7.01
N TRP A 28 5.89 16.07 -6.79
CA TRP A 28 5.56 15.55 -5.45
C TRP A 28 6.27 14.23 -5.23
N CYS A 29 7.21 14.22 -4.28
CA CYS A 29 8.09 13.10 -4.01
C CYS A 29 7.80 12.47 -2.65
N LEU A 30 7.90 11.14 -2.58
CA LEU A 30 8.02 10.40 -1.34
C LEU A 30 9.45 9.92 -1.20
N ALA A 31 10.11 10.26 -0.09
CA ALA A 31 11.48 9.82 0.18
C ALA A 31 11.50 8.63 1.14
N CYS A 32 12.54 7.80 1.02
CA CYS A 32 12.84 6.77 2.00
C CYS A 32 13.27 7.41 3.32
N GLU A 33 12.66 7.01 4.44
CA GLU A 33 12.98 7.52 5.77
C GLU A 33 14.43 7.21 6.19
N LYS A 34 15.03 6.14 5.66
CA LYS A 34 16.40 5.72 6.02
C LYS A 34 17.50 6.41 5.21
N CYS A 35 17.31 6.55 3.90
CA CYS A 35 18.38 7.01 3.00
C CYS A 35 18.03 8.27 2.20
N GLY A 36 16.80 8.79 2.33
CA GLY A 36 16.33 9.96 1.59
C GLY A 36 16.10 9.73 0.09
N ASN A 37 16.40 8.54 -0.44
CA ASN A 37 16.21 8.26 -1.86
C ASN A 37 14.72 8.38 -2.25
N ARG A 38 14.45 8.94 -3.44
CA ARG A 38 13.09 9.07 -3.97
C ARG A 38 12.50 7.69 -4.23
N LEU A 39 11.36 7.39 -3.62
CA LEU A 39 10.62 6.15 -3.77
C LEU A 39 9.54 6.26 -4.84
N LEU A 40 8.81 7.37 -4.80
CA LEU A 40 7.71 7.68 -5.70
C LEU A 40 7.80 9.16 -6.05
N THR A 41 7.43 9.47 -7.29
CA THR A 41 7.41 10.82 -7.83
C THR A 41 6.11 10.97 -8.61
N PHE A 42 5.43 12.09 -8.41
CA PHE A 42 4.15 12.39 -9.06
C PHE A 42 4.17 13.80 -9.62
N SER A 43 3.51 13.99 -10.76
CA SER A 43 3.12 15.33 -11.21
C SER A 43 2.04 15.92 -10.27
N PRO A 44 1.83 17.24 -10.28
CA PRO A 44 0.72 17.87 -9.56
C PRO A 44 -0.64 17.27 -9.92
N GLU A 45 -0.87 16.97 -11.20
CA GLU A 45 -2.11 16.36 -11.71
C GLU A 45 -2.28 14.92 -11.20
N GLU A 46 -1.23 14.11 -11.28
CA GLU A 46 -1.24 12.73 -10.77
C GLU A 46 -1.54 12.69 -9.28
N ARG A 47 -0.92 13.59 -8.50
CA ARG A 47 -1.20 13.73 -7.06
C ARG A 47 -2.68 14.03 -6.82
N GLN A 48 -3.28 14.95 -7.58
CA GLN A 48 -4.70 15.26 -7.42
C GLN A 48 -5.59 14.06 -7.74
N GLN A 49 -5.27 13.31 -8.80
CA GLN A 49 -6.02 12.11 -9.15
C GLN A 49 -5.94 11.04 -8.06
N ILE A 50 -4.75 10.81 -7.50
CA ILE A 50 -4.54 9.87 -6.40
C ILE A 50 -5.35 10.28 -5.17
N ILE A 51 -5.30 11.57 -4.79
CA ILE A 51 -6.06 12.09 -3.64
C ILE A 51 -7.57 11.90 -3.86
N ARG A 52 -8.08 12.22 -5.05
CA ARG A 52 -9.51 11.99 -5.39
C ARG A 52 -9.86 10.51 -5.33
N GLY A 53 -9.00 9.63 -5.86
CA GLY A 53 -9.20 8.18 -5.80
C GLY A 53 -9.27 7.65 -4.37
N ILE A 54 -8.41 8.16 -3.47
CA ILE A 54 -8.45 7.82 -2.03
C ILE A 54 -9.76 8.28 -1.41
N GLN A 55 -10.18 9.53 -1.66
CA GLN A 55 -11.44 10.07 -1.12
C GLN A 55 -12.66 9.28 -1.60
N LEU A 56 -12.71 8.90 -2.88
CA LEU A 56 -13.75 8.05 -3.44
C LEU A 56 -13.73 6.67 -2.76
N THR A 57 -12.56 6.07 -2.65
CA THR A 57 -12.40 4.77 -1.97
C THR A 57 -12.88 4.84 -0.52
N GLU A 58 -12.47 5.85 0.23
CA GLU A 58 -12.90 6.05 1.63
C GLU A 58 -14.41 6.28 1.76
N SER A 59 -15.04 6.89 0.75
CA SER A 59 -16.48 7.15 0.73
C SER A 59 -17.30 5.90 0.39
N TYR A 60 -16.85 5.08 -0.57
CA TYR A 60 -17.62 3.94 -1.08
C TYR A 60 -17.23 2.57 -0.49
N VAL A 61 -16.05 2.44 0.12
CA VAL A 61 -15.64 1.19 0.80
C VAL A 61 -16.57 0.84 1.96
N PRO A 62 -17.00 1.77 2.83
CA PRO A 62 -17.96 1.46 3.90
C PRO A 62 -19.26 0.87 3.36
N ASP A 63 -19.83 1.45 2.30
CA ASP A 63 -21.03 0.95 1.64
C ASP A 63 -20.82 -0.46 1.07
N THR A 64 -19.64 -0.71 0.50
CA THR A 64 -19.27 -2.04 0.00
C THR A 64 -19.14 -3.04 1.15
N ILE A 65 -18.52 -2.67 2.27
CA ILE A 65 -18.42 -3.55 3.45
C ILE A 65 -19.80 -3.80 4.06
N ASP A 66 -20.65 -2.77 4.14
CA ASP A 66 -22.01 -2.84 4.67
C ASP A 66 -22.89 -3.78 3.83
N ALA A 67 -22.85 -3.64 2.49
CA ALA A 67 -23.62 -4.48 1.57
C ALA A 67 -23.32 -5.98 1.72
N TYR A 68 -22.09 -6.34 2.09
CA TYR A 68 -21.67 -7.74 2.27
C TYR A 68 -21.58 -8.14 3.76
N ARG A 69 -21.92 -7.26 4.71
CA ARG A 69 -21.78 -7.52 6.15
C ARG A 69 -22.59 -8.73 6.62
N HIS A 70 -23.74 -8.98 5.99
CA HIS A 70 -24.62 -10.11 6.30
C HIS A 70 -24.21 -11.42 5.64
N ILE A 71 -23.32 -11.37 4.65
CA ILE A 71 -22.70 -12.55 4.07
C ILE A 71 -21.58 -12.91 5.03
N GLY A 72 -21.93 -13.62 6.10
CA GLY A 72 -20.96 -14.20 7.04
C GLY A 72 -19.85 -14.87 6.24
N VAL A 73 -18.62 -14.42 6.44
CA VAL A 73 -17.46 -14.71 5.59
C VAL A 73 -16.97 -16.15 5.81
N ASP A 74 -17.86 -17.13 5.64
CA ASP A 74 -17.52 -18.52 5.37
C ASP A 74 -16.84 -18.60 3.99
N PRO A 75 -15.99 -19.61 3.75
CA PRO A 75 -14.82 -19.44 2.90
C PRO A 75 -15.25 -19.13 1.48
N LEU A 76 -15.09 -17.86 1.09
CA LEU A 76 -15.18 -17.44 -0.29
C LEU A 76 -14.23 -18.33 -1.11
N PRO A 77 -14.68 -18.92 -2.24
CA PRO A 77 -13.88 -19.80 -3.07
C PRO A 77 -12.53 -19.18 -3.51
N SER A 78 -12.43 -17.85 -3.49
CA SER A 78 -11.26 -17.05 -3.84
C SER A 78 -10.23 -16.90 -2.72
N ARG A 79 -10.42 -17.52 -1.55
CA ARG A 79 -9.49 -17.39 -0.42
C ARG A 79 -8.22 -18.20 -0.66
N VAL A 80 -7.28 -17.62 -1.41
CA VAL A 80 -5.92 -18.15 -1.59
C VAL A 80 -5.20 -18.10 -0.24
N ARG A 81 -5.04 -19.26 0.42
CA ARG A 81 -4.13 -19.40 1.55
C ARG A 81 -2.74 -19.64 0.97
N PHE A 82 -1.82 -18.69 1.16
CA PHE A 82 -0.40 -18.97 0.94
C PHE A 82 0.01 -20.01 1.98
N GLY A 83 0.24 -21.24 1.54
CA GLY A 83 0.79 -22.29 2.38
C GLY A 83 2.17 -21.88 2.88
N VAL A 84 2.48 -22.18 4.14
CA VAL A 84 3.84 -22.09 4.66
C VAL A 84 4.67 -23.11 3.88
N ILE A 85 5.67 -22.66 3.13
CA ILE A 85 6.69 -23.55 2.58
C ILE A 85 7.48 -24.03 3.78
N ALA A 86 7.32 -25.31 4.14
CA ALA A 86 8.16 -25.93 5.15
C ALA A 86 9.62 -25.81 4.68
N SER A 87 10.46 -25.14 5.46
CA SER A 87 11.90 -25.28 5.34
C SER A 87 12.23 -26.71 5.73
N GLU A 88 12.80 -27.47 4.80
CA GLU A 88 13.39 -28.78 5.08
C GLU A 88 14.42 -28.59 6.20
N GLU A 89 14.08 -29.05 7.40
CA GLU A 89 15.07 -29.34 8.43
C GLU A 89 15.84 -30.57 7.91
N ASN A 90 17.02 -30.31 7.34
CA ASN A 90 18.06 -31.31 7.22
C ASN A 90 18.50 -31.67 8.65
N GLU A 91 17.90 -32.72 9.21
CA GLU A 91 18.45 -33.40 10.38
C GLU A 91 19.48 -34.43 9.89
N GLU A 92 20.75 -34.19 10.24
CA GLU A 92 21.88 -35.14 10.17
C GLU A 92 21.71 -36.32 11.14
#